data_AF-A0A848Q619-F1
#
_entry.id   AF-A0A848Q619-F1
#
_cell.length_a   1.000
_cell.length_b   1.000
_cell.length_c   1.000
_cell.angle_alpha   90.00
_cell.angle_beta   90.00
_cell.angle_gamma   90.00
#
_symmetry.space_group_name_H-M   'P 1'
#
loop_
_entity.id
_entity.type
_entity.pdbx_description
1 polymer ?
#
loop_
_entity_poly.entity_id
_entity_poly.type
_entity_poly.pdbx_seq_one_letter_code
_entity_poly.pdbx_strand_id
1 'polypeptide(L)'
;MGLLSKRETLTQNITYMAIMAAVNAIFSLIAALVPVVSLFLMIVLPLSSAIVFLFCKHRYYVIYAFATIALCLLVTIFDMSFTIFYVLPSLITGYLFGLFIKYRLHAIWIILITSIAQGLFSALTIPLINVLFEVNVIDTFKGIMQVTASTNVDIIIPTFLFFLALVQMVFSYIVVYFEINKFGYVINDEPLNTTLYSSIVIGWLVLIVPFAFFLPSGAYLLLALSFYFMFFLIFSHVAQRNKKTLIAFGVSLIVFLFLFAFLYPIVPDPLGLLLTGIYPLLVSLVCLANSLLFMLAHKDKIISTGKEK
;
A
#
# COMPACT_ATOMS: atom_id res chain seq x y z
N MET A 1 16.06 24.79 -18.46
CA MET A 1 16.36 23.47 -19.07
C MET A 1 17.27 22.55 -18.23
N GLY A 2 17.98 23.01 -17.17
CA GLY A 2 19.04 22.21 -16.51
C GLY A 2 18.63 21.16 -15.45
N LEU A 3 17.44 21.24 -14.85
CA LEU A 3 17.02 20.33 -13.76
C LEU A 3 16.28 19.06 -14.23
N LEU A 4 15.95 18.96 -15.53
CA LEU A 4 14.89 18.09 -16.05
C LEU A 4 15.36 17.07 -17.10
N SER A 5 16.67 16.84 -17.24
CA SER A 5 17.22 15.84 -18.17
C SER A 5 17.81 14.65 -17.42
N LYS A 6 17.73 13.47 -18.02
CA LYS A 6 18.38 12.25 -17.53
C LYS A 6 19.88 12.49 -17.38
N ARG A 7 20.46 12.07 -16.25
CA ARG A 7 21.87 12.38 -15.92
C ARG A 7 22.80 11.32 -16.52
N GLU A 8 23.51 11.68 -17.58
CA GLU A 8 24.37 10.73 -18.29
C GLU A 8 25.81 10.72 -17.76
N THR A 9 26.31 11.88 -17.33
CA THR A 9 27.69 12.03 -16.83
C THR A 9 27.79 11.79 -15.33
N LEU A 10 28.97 11.36 -14.87
CA LEU A 10 29.23 11.09 -13.44
C LEU A 10 28.98 12.33 -12.59
N THR A 11 29.52 13.48 -12.99
CA THR A 11 29.41 14.75 -12.26
C THR A 11 27.96 15.17 -12.08
N GLN A 12 27.15 15.08 -13.15
CA GLN A 12 25.73 15.41 -13.08
C GLN A 12 24.95 14.49 -12.12
N ASN A 13 25.28 13.20 -12.09
CA ASN A 13 24.66 12.26 -11.14
C ASN A 13 25.03 12.62 -9.70
N ILE A 14 26.32 12.83 -9.41
CA ILE A 14 26.81 13.15 -8.07
C ILE A 14 26.21 14.46 -7.56
N THR A 15 26.24 15.52 -8.36
CA THR A 15 25.68 16.83 -7.97
C THR A 15 24.19 16.73 -7.68
N TYR A 16 23.43 16.00 -8.51
CA TYR A 16 21.99 15.84 -8.30
C TYR A 16 21.66 15.03 -7.03
N MET A 17 22.38 13.93 -6.81
CA MET A 17 22.25 13.13 -5.60
C MET A 17 22.60 13.94 -4.34
N ALA A 18 23.63 14.78 -4.39
CA ALA A 18 24.01 15.64 -3.28
C ALA A 18 22.92 16.67 -2.94
N ILE A 19 22.32 17.29 -3.96
CA ILE A 19 21.20 18.22 -3.78
C ILE A 19 20.01 17.50 -3.12
N MET A 20 19.64 16.32 -3.61
CA MET A 20 18.52 15.56 -3.05
C MET A 20 18.80 15.04 -1.64
N ALA A 21 20.04 14.65 -1.34
CA ALA A 21 20.44 14.25 0.00
C ALA A 21 20.38 15.45 0.97
N ALA A 22 20.79 16.64 0.54
CA ALA A 22 20.68 17.86 1.33
C ALA A 22 19.22 18.25 1.59
N VAL A 23 18.34 18.14 0.59
CA VAL A 23 16.89 18.35 0.76
C VAL A 23 16.32 17.40 1.82
N ASN A 24 16.69 16.12 1.76
CA ASN A 24 16.26 15.15 2.76
C ASN A 24 16.81 15.45 4.16
N ALA A 25 18.05 15.92 4.26
CA ALA A 25 18.64 16.32 5.53
C ALA A 25 17.91 17.52 6.15
N ILE A 26 17.55 18.53 5.34
CA ILE A 26 16.75 19.69 5.78
C ILE A 26 15.38 19.24 6.25
N PHE A 27 14.69 18.39 5.48
CA PHE A 27 13.41 17.84 5.91
C PHE A 27 13.53 17.02 7.18
N SER A 28 14.54 16.17 7.30
CA SER A 28 14.81 15.40 8.51
C SER A 28 15.01 16.29 9.74
N LEU A 29 15.73 17.42 9.59
CA LEU A 29 15.89 18.40 10.67
C LEU A 29 14.55 19.01 11.09
N ILE A 30 13.76 19.47 10.11
CA ILE A 30 12.46 20.09 10.36
C ILE A 30 11.51 19.10 11.05
N ALA A 31 11.50 17.85 10.62
CA ALA A 31 10.67 16.81 11.23
C ALA A 31 11.06 16.53 12.68
N ALA A 32 12.37 16.49 12.96
CA ALA A 32 12.87 16.24 14.31
C ALA A 32 12.58 17.42 15.27
N LEU A 33 12.46 18.64 14.75
CA LEU A 33 12.10 19.83 15.55
C LEU A 33 10.59 20.02 15.68
N VAL A 34 9.79 19.58 14.69
CA VAL A 34 8.34 19.78 14.65
C VAL A 34 7.63 18.45 14.39
N PRO A 35 7.19 17.74 15.44
CA PRO A 35 6.60 16.40 15.32
C PRO A 35 5.42 16.31 14.36
N VAL A 36 4.58 17.36 14.26
CA VAL A 36 3.43 17.37 13.34
C VAL A 36 3.87 17.35 11.86
N VAL A 37 5.03 17.94 11.54
CA VAL A 37 5.57 17.99 10.18
C VAL A 37 6.13 16.64 9.75
N SER A 38 6.46 15.75 10.70
CA SER A 38 6.93 14.39 10.40
C SER A 38 5.95 13.57 9.55
N LEU A 39 4.64 13.72 9.78
CA LEU A 39 3.59 13.05 9.02
C LEU A 39 3.57 13.49 7.55
N PHE A 40 3.81 14.77 7.29
CA PHE A 40 3.90 15.31 5.94
C PHE A 40 5.19 14.83 5.26
N LEU A 41 6.30 14.82 6.00
CA LEU A 41 7.59 14.42 5.45
C LEU A 41 7.70 12.91 5.19
N MET A 42 6.96 12.08 5.91
CA MET A 42 6.77 10.67 5.58
C MET A 42 6.19 10.42 4.18
N ILE A 43 5.49 11.39 3.61
CA ILE A 43 4.91 11.35 2.26
C ILE A 43 5.89 11.91 1.22
N VAL A 44 6.66 12.94 1.57
CA VAL A 44 7.57 13.64 0.66
C VAL A 44 8.94 12.96 0.53
N LEU A 45 9.45 12.32 1.59
CA LEU A 45 10.76 11.67 1.55
C LEU A 45 10.85 10.55 0.49
N PRO A 46 9.85 9.64 0.35
CA PRO A 46 9.86 8.65 -0.73
C PRO A 46 9.91 9.27 -2.13
N LEU A 47 9.33 10.46 -2.33
CA LEU A 47 9.39 11.18 -3.61
C LEU A 47 10.82 11.53 -4.01
N SER A 48 11.61 12.09 -3.09
CA SER A 48 13.01 12.46 -3.37
C SER A 48 13.83 11.27 -3.89
N SER A 49 13.64 10.12 -3.24
CA SER A 49 14.29 8.86 -3.55
C SER A 49 13.81 8.28 -4.89
N ALA A 50 12.50 8.33 -5.16
CA ALA A 50 11.93 7.92 -6.44
C ALA A 50 12.46 8.77 -7.61
N ILE A 51 12.58 10.08 -7.41
CA ILE A 51 13.14 11.01 -8.41
C ILE A 51 14.62 10.66 -8.67
N VAL A 52 15.44 10.47 -7.63
CA VAL A 52 16.85 10.07 -7.81
C VAL A 52 16.95 8.78 -8.61
N PHE A 53 16.13 7.78 -8.31
CA PHE A 53 16.12 6.52 -9.07
C PHE A 53 15.76 6.71 -10.55
N LEU A 54 14.81 7.59 -10.87
CA LEU A 54 14.34 7.79 -12.25
C LEU A 54 15.30 8.61 -13.11
N PHE A 55 16.03 9.56 -12.50
CA PHE A 55 16.89 10.50 -13.22
C PHE A 55 18.38 10.15 -13.18
N CYS A 56 18.83 9.42 -12.17
CA CYS A 56 20.22 8.99 -12.05
C CYS A 56 20.43 7.54 -12.51
N LYS A 57 21.69 7.15 -12.74
CA LYS A 57 22.01 5.74 -13.03
C LYS A 57 21.87 4.90 -11.76
N HIS A 58 21.18 3.77 -11.87
CA HIS A 58 20.87 2.82 -10.78
C HIS A 58 22.07 2.45 -9.90
N ARG A 59 23.26 2.29 -10.50
CA ARG A 59 24.50 1.95 -9.79
C ARG A 59 24.86 2.99 -8.71
N TYR A 60 24.48 4.25 -8.89
CA TYR A 60 24.80 5.33 -7.96
C TYR A 60 23.76 5.52 -6.86
N TYR A 61 22.61 4.87 -6.94
CA TYR A 61 21.56 4.98 -5.93
C TYR A 61 22.07 4.57 -4.53
N VAL A 62 22.92 3.53 -4.47
CA VAL A 62 23.54 3.08 -3.21
C VAL A 62 24.37 4.19 -2.56
N ILE A 63 25.12 4.96 -3.36
CA ILE A 63 25.92 6.09 -2.87
C ILE A 63 24.99 7.18 -2.32
N TYR A 64 23.90 7.49 -3.03
CA TYR A 64 22.88 8.43 -2.56
C TYR A 64 22.24 7.99 -1.24
N ALA A 65 21.89 6.71 -1.11
CA ALA A 65 21.27 6.17 0.10
C ALA A 65 22.21 6.33 1.31
N PHE A 66 23.48 5.90 1.19
CA PHE A 66 24.46 6.07 2.27
C PHE A 66 24.74 7.53 2.61
N ALA A 67 24.89 8.39 1.59
CA ALA A 67 25.11 9.81 1.80
C ALA A 67 23.93 10.48 2.52
N THR A 68 22.70 10.12 2.13
CA THR A 68 21.48 10.63 2.76
C THR A 68 21.37 10.17 4.21
N ILE A 69 21.59 8.89 4.49
CA ILE A 69 21.56 8.34 5.85
C ILE A 69 22.61 9.05 6.72
N ALA A 70 23.84 9.18 6.24
CA ALA A 70 24.92 9.83 6.98
C ALA A 70 24.61 11.31 7.27
N LEU A 71 24.13 12.06 6.27
CA LEU A 71 23.75 13.47 6.46
C LEU A 71 22.55 13.62 7.41
N CYS A 72 21.51 12.80 7.27
CA CYS A 72 20.35 12.83 8.15
C CYS A 72 20.75 12.47 9.60
N LEU A 73 21.61 11.47 9.81
CA LEU A 73 22.13 11.11 11.14
C LEU A 73 22.92 12.26 11.78
N LEU A 74 23.78 12.94 11.01
CA LEU A 74 24.54 14.09 11.51
C LEU A 74 23.62 15.24 11.93
N VAL A 75 22.58 15.51 11.16
CA VAL A 75 21.67 16.63 11.39
C VAL A 75 20.64 16.32 12.48
N THR A 76 20.29 15.05 12.67
CA THR A 76 19.34 14.58 13.72
C THR A 76 20.06 13.86 14.86
N ILE A 77 21.30 14.23 15.17
CA ILE A 77 22.10 13.56 16.21
C ILE A 77 21.42 13.56 17.60
N PHE A 78 20.55 14.54 17.84
CA PHE A 78 19.75 14.67 19.06
C PHE A 78 18.53 13.73 19.12
N ASP A 79 18.07 13.21 17.97
CA ASP A 79 16.99 12.24 17.87
C ASP A 79 17.23 11.30 16.67
N MET A 80 18.16 10.36 16.87
CA MET A 80 18.55 9.39 15.83
C MET A 80 17.41 8.45 15.43
N SER A 81 16.40 8.30 16.31
CA SER A 81 15.18 7.51 16.06
C SER A 81 14.52 7.97 14.76
N PHE A 82 14.51 9.28 14.52
CA PHE A 82 13.90 9.84 13.31
C PHE A 82 14.56 9.30 12.04
N THR A 83 15.89 9.33 11.97
CA THR A 83 16.60 8.86 10.76
C THR A 83 16.45 7.36 10.55
N ILE A 84 16.51 6.57 11.63
CA ILE A 84 16.42 5.11 11.53
C ILE A 84 15.01 4.67 11.13
N PHE A 85 13.97 5.28 11.71
CA PHE A 85 12.59 4.81 11.56
C PHE A 85 11.79 5.51 10.47
N TYR A 86 12.24 6.68 10.00
CA TYR A 86 11.51 7.46 8.98
C TYR A 86 12.32 7.57 7.68
N VAL A 87 13.60 7.96 7.77
CA VAL A 87 14.43 8.17 6.56
C VAL A 87 14.77 6.83 5.90
N LEU A 88 15.23 5.83 6.66
CA LEU A 88 15.63 4.55 6.07
C LEU A 88 14.47 3.84 5.34
N PRO A 89 13.26 3.68 5.92
CA PRO A 89 12.14 3.10 5.19
C PRO A 89 11.71 3.93 3.99
N SER A 90 11.79 5.27 4.08
CA SER A 90 11.46 6.16 2.96
C SER A 90 12.40 6.02 1.76
N LEU A 91 13.69 5.77 1.99
CA LEU A 91 14.67 5.51 0.93
C LEU A 91 14.38 4.19 0.22
N ILE A 92 13.90 3.17 0.94
CA ILE A 92 13.62 1.86 0.34
C ILE A 92 12.29 1.90 -0.41
N THR A 93 11.25 2.48 0.18
CA THR A 93 9.96 2.66 -0.49
C THR A 93 10.06 3.56 -1.70
N GLY A 94 10.81 4.67 -1.62
CA GLY A 94 11.08 5.54 -2.76
C GLY A 94 11.84 4.83 -3.90
N TYR A 95 12.81 3.99 -3.57
CA TYR A 95 13.49 3.13 -4.54
C TYR A 95 12.50 2.19 -5.25
N LEU A 96 11.62 1.53 -4.49
CA LEU A 96 10.60 0.64 -5.04
C LEU A 96 9.61 1.38 -5.93
N PHE A 97 9.15 2.58 -5.54
CA PHE A 97 8.32 3.43 -6.38
C PHE A 97 9.01 3.72 -7.72
N GLY A 98 10.25 4.20 -7.69
CA GLY A 98 11.02 4.49 -8.91
C GLY A 98 11.20 3.26 -9.79
N LEU A 99 11.50 2.10 -9.18
CA LEU A 99 11.67 0.82 -9.87
C LEU A 99 10.39 0.42 -10.59
N PHE A 100 9.26 0.42 -9.88
CA PHE A 100 8.00 -0.07 -10.43
C PHE A 100 7.40 0.87 -11.47
N ILE A 101 7.58 2.18 -11.31
CA ILE A 101 7.20 3.17 -12.33
C ILE A 101 8.03 2.95 -13.60
N LYS A 102 9.34 2.71 -13.47
CA LYS A 102 10.21 2.42 -14.62
C LYS A 102 9.77 1.16 -15.37
N TYR A 103 9.33 0.13 -14.66
CA TYR A 103 8.80 -1.11 -15.24
C TYR A 103 7.31 -1.05 -15.62
N ARG A 104 6.65 0.11 -15.52
CA ARG A 104 5.24 0.32 -15.87
C ARG A 104 4.29 -0.66 -15.16
N LEU A 105 4.57 -0.98 -13.91
CA LEU A 105 3.65 -1.76 -13.08
C LEU A 105 2.36 -0.96 -12.85
N HIS A 106 1.24 -1.69 -12.76
CA HIS A 106 -0.06 -1.10 -12.48
C HIS A 106 -0.11 -0.53 -11.05
N ALA A 107 -0.80 0.60 -10.85
CA ALA A 107 -0.90 1.34 -9.59
C ALA A 107 -1.18 0.45 -8.36
N ILE A 108 -2.09 -0.52 -8.51
CA ILE A 108 -2.43 -1.51 -7.47
C ILE A 108 -1.18 -2.22 -6.94
N TRP A 109 -0.34 -2.74 -7.82
CA TRP A 109 0.83 -3.49 -7.39
C TRP A 109 1.90 -2.57 -6.80
N ILE A 110 2.04 -1.36 -7.34
CA ILE A 110 2.95 -0.36 -6.79
C ILE A 110 2.59 -0.08 -5.33
N ILE A 111 1.34 0.33 -5.07
CA ILE A 111 0.86 0.66 -3.72
C ILE A 111 0.95 -0.56 -2.80
N LEU A 112 0.50 -1.74 -3.25
CA LEU A 112 0.50 -2.93 -2.41
C LEU A 112 1.90 -3.34 -1.98
N ILE A 113 2.84 -3.45 -2.91
CA ILE A 113 4.19 -3.93 -2.62
C ILE A 113 4.95 -2.91 -1.75
N THR A 114 4.81 -1.61 -2.03
CA THR A 114 5.44 -0.58 -1.17
C THR A 114 4.83 -0.54 0.21
N SER A 115 3.52 -0.80 0.36
CA SER A 115 2.84 -0.89 1.66
C SER A 115 3.30 -2.10 2.47
N ILE A 116 3.46 -3.27 1.83
CA ILE A 116 4.00 -4.46 2.49
C ILE A 116 5.44 -4.20 2.92
N ALA A 117 6.28 -3.63 2.05
CA ALA A 117 7.65 -3.28 2.38
C ALA A 117 7.71 -2.30 3.57
N GLN A 118 6.93 -1.22 3.53
CA GLN A 118 6.86 -0.25 4.63
C GLN A 118 6.38 -0.91 5.93
N GLY A 119 5.31 -1.71 5.87
CA GLY A 119 4.79 -2.43 7.03
C GLY A 119 5.80 -3.39 7.65
N LEU A 120 6.58 -4.09 6.82
CA LEU A 120 7.67 -4.94 7.28
C LEU A 120 8.79 -4.14 7.95
N PHE A 121 9.20 -3.00 7.37
CA PHE A 121 10.20 -2.13 8.00
C PHE A 121 9.71 -1.55 9.33
N SER A 122 8.45 -1.11 9.40
CA SER A 122 7.83 -0.66 10.64
C SER A 122 7.76 -1.79 11.67
N ALA A 123 7.44 -3.02 11.27
CA ALA A 123 7.40 -4.17 12.17
C ALA A 123 8.79 -4.57 12.68
N LEU A 124 9.83 -4.53 11.83
CA LEU A 124 11.23 -4.77 12.20
C LEU A 124 11.80 -3.67 13.10
N THR A 125 11.26 -2.46 12.96
CA THR A 125 11.62 -1.29 13.76
C THR A 125 11.12 -1.40 15.21
N ILE A 126 9.94 -1.97 15.44
CA ILE A 126 9.35 -2.13 16.79
C ILE A 126 10.29 -2.84 17.79
N PRO A 127 10.84 -4.05 17.51
CA PRO A 127 11.75 -4.70 18.45
C PRO A 127 13.04 -3.90 18.66
N LEU A 128 13.52 -3.18 17.63
CA LEU A 128 14.69 -2.32 17.74
C LEU A 128 14.42 -1.13 18.68
N ILE A 129 13.23 -0.53 18.62
CA ILE A 129 12.78 0.52 19.54
C ILE A 129 12.69 -0.03 20.97
N ASN A 130 12.03 -1.18 21.14
CA ASN A 130 11.84 -1.78 22.46
C ASN A 130 13.19 -2.09 23.15
N VAL A 131 14.20 -2.51 22.39
CA VAL A 131 15.55 -2.81 22.92
C VAL A 131 16.36 -1.54 23.20
N LEU A 132 16.30 -0.53 22.34
CA LEU A 132 17.12 0.68 22.46
C LEU A 132 16.54 1.73 23.41
N PHE A 133 15.21 1.79 23.55
CA PHE A 133 14.52 2.86 24.27
C PHE A 133 13.67 2.36 25.44
N GLU A 134 13.61 1.03 25.69
CA GLU A 134 12.80 0.40 26.76
C GLU A 134 11.30 0.76 26.73
N VAL A 135 10.80 1.31 25.62
CA VAL A 135 9.39 1.64 25.42
C VAL A 135 8.69 0.43 24.83
N ASN A 136 7.65 -0.10 25.47
CA ASN A 136 6.79 -1.10 24.85
C ASN A 136 5.78 -0.43 23.92
N VAL A 137 6.14 -0.30 22.63
CA VAL A 137 5.33 0.38 21.61
C VAL A 137 3.90 -0.20 21.53
N ILE A 138 3.75 -1.51 21.79
CA ILE A 138 2.45 -2.19 21.78
C ILE A 138 1.56 -1.69 22.94
N ASP A 139 2.13 -1.47 24.11
CA ASP A 139 1.39 -0.96 25.28
C ASP A 139 1.02 0.52 25.10
N THR A 140 1.89 1.31 24.46
CA THR A 140 1.56 2.68 24.05
C THR A 140 0.37 2.70 23.08
N PHE A 141 0.33 1.78 22.12
CA PHE A 141 -0.82 1.62 21.22
C PHE A 141 -2.10 1.21 21.95
N LYS A 142 -2.02 0.24 22.88
CA LYS A 142 -3.15 -0.17 23.73
C LYS A 142 -3.67 1.01 24.57
N GLY A 143 -2.76 1.84 25.08
CA GLY A 143 -3.06 3.06 25.83
C GLY A 143 -3.80 4.12 25.01
N ILE A 144 -3.33 4.42 23.79
CA ILE A 144 -3.96 5.40 22.88
C ILE A 144 -5.37 4.96 22.48
N MET A 145 -5.56 3.68 22.19
CA MET A 145 -6.85 3.13 21.78
C MET A 145 -7.80 2.89 22.96
N GLN A 146 -7.35 3.11 24.20
CA GLN A 146 -8.07 2.78 25.44
C GLN A 146 -8.52 1.31 25.51
N VAL A 147 -7.80 0.40 24.83
CA VAL A 147 -8.11 -1.03 24.82
C VAL A 147 -7.14 -1.75 25.74
N THR A 148 -7.20 -1.42 27.03
CA THR A 148 -6.27 -1.94 28.05
C THR A 148 -6.67 -3.34 28.55
N ALA A 149 -7.88 -3.83 28.25
CA ALA A 149 -8.45 -5.02 28.87
C ALA A 149 -8.71 -6.22 27.94
N SER A 150 -8.47 -6.11 26.62
CA SER A 150 -8.76 -7.19 25.67
C SER A 150 -7.49 -7.98 25.34
N THR A 151 -7.47 -9.26 25.73
CA THR A 151 -6.38 -10.23 25.45
C THR A 151 -6.18 -10.47 23.94
N ASN A 152 -7.11 -10.02 23.10
CA ASN A 152 -7.13 -10.31 21.66
C ASN A 152 -6.59 -9.16 20.79
N VAL A 153 -6.20 -8.01 21.37
CA VAL A 153 -5.70 -6.85 20.60
C VAL A 153 -4.45 -7.19 19.80
N ASP A 154 -3.58 -8.02 20.36
CA ASP A 154 -2.29 -8.38 19.75
C ASP A 154 -2.46 -9.12 18.41
N ILE A 155 -3.61 -9.76 18.20
CA ILE A 155 -3.95 -10.45 16.96
C ILE A 155 -4.18 -9.46 15.80
N ILE A 156 -4.68 -8.25 16.11
CA ILE A 156 -5.07 -7.23 15.11
C ILE A 156 -3.91 -6.29 14.77
N ILE A 157 -2.88 -6.20 15.63
CA ILE A 157 -1.74 -5.27 15.46
C ILE A 157 -1.11 -5.35 14.06
N PRO A 158 -0.79 -6.53 13.49
CA PRO A 158 -0.18 -6.60 12.16
C PRO A 158 -1.06 -6.01 11.06
N THR A 159 -2.38 -6.22 11.16
CA THR A 159 -3.37 -5.65 10.24
C THR A 159 -3.44 -4.13 10.36
N PHE A 160 -3.38 -3.62 11.59
CA PHE A 160 -3.35 -2.18 11.84
C PHE A 160 -2.07 -1.51 11.30
N LEU A 161 -0.90 -2.14 11.52
CA LEU A 161 0.37 -1.66 10.96
C LEU A 161 0.35 -1.67 9.43
N PHE A 162 -0.22 -2.73 8.82
CA PHE A 162 -0.43 -2.77 7.38
C PHE A 162 -1.36 -1.64 6.91
N PHE A 163 -2.45 -1.37 7.62
CA PHE A 163 -3.36 -0.28 7.26
C PHE A 163 -2.70 1.10 7.36
N LEU A 164 -1.90 1.36 8.40
CA LEU A 164 -1.12 2.60 8.50
C LEU A 164 -0.13 2.73 7.34
N ALA A 165 0.61 1.67 7.02
CA ALA A 165 1.52 1.63 5.89
C ALA A 165 0.79 1.87 4.57
N LEU A 166 -0.40 1.27 4.39
CA LEU A 166 -1.25 1.45 3.23
C LEU A 166 -1.65 2.91 3.03
N VAL A 167 -2.17 3.56 4.07
CA VAL A 167 -2.58 4.97 4.02
C VAL A 167 -1.38 5.84 3.66
N GLN A 168 -0.24 5.64 4.32
CA GLN A 168 0.99 6.39 4.04
C GLN A 168 1.45 6.22 2.59
N MET A 169 1.42 4.99 2.06
CA MET A 169 1.86 4.69 0.70
C MET A 169 0.87 5.16 -0.36
N VAL A 170 -0.44 5.20 -0.08
CA VAL A 170 -1.44 5.82 -0.98
C VAL A 170 -1.15 7.31 -1.14
N PHE A 171 -0.95 8.04 -0.04
CA PHE A 171 -0.61 9.47 -0.13
C PHE A 171 0.73 9.69 -0.83
N SER A 172 1.74 8.87 -0.51
CA SER A 172 3.05 8.93 -1.17
C SER A 172 2.91 8.68 -2.67
N TYR A 173 2.15 7.66 -3.06
CA TYR A 173 1.87 7.35 -4.46
C TYR A 173 1.18 8.53 -5.17
N ILE A 174 0.18 9.18 -4.56
CA ILE A 174 -0.50 10.33 -5.15
C ILE A 174 0.48 11.46 -5.45
N VAL A 175 1.33 11.81 -4.48
CA VAL A 175 2.35 12.86 -4.65
C VAL A 175 3.37 12.48 -5.72
N VAL A 176 3.87 11.25 -5.66
CA VAL A 176 4.81 10.67 -6.63
C VAL A 176 4.22 10.66 -8.04
N TYR A 177 2.96 10.27 -8.21
CA TYR A 177 2.25 10.26 -9.48
C TYR A 177 2.10 11.66 -10.08
N PHE A 178 1.64 12.63 -9.29
CA PHE A 178 1.47 14.01 -9.77
C PHE A 178 2.79 14.66 -10.16
N GLU A 179 3.86 14.38 -9.43
CA GLU A 179 5.17 14.97 -9.72
C GLU A 179 5.86 14.26 -10.89
N ILE A 180 5.78 12.94 -10.97
CA ILE A 180 6.45 12.16 -12.02
C ILE A 180 5.79 12.32 -13.40
N ASN A 181 4.47 12.52 -13.44
CA ASN A 181 3.78 12.84 -14.70
C ASN A 181 4.31 14.13 -15.34
N LYS A 182 4.80 15.10 -14.55
CA LYS A 182 5.45 16.32 -15.07
C LYS A 182 6.76 16.00 -15.81
N PHE A 183 7.32 14.83 -15.59
CA PHE A 183 8.57 14.36 -16.19
C PHE A 183 8.36 13.38 -17.36
N GLY A 184 7.12 13.21 -17.83
CA GLY A 184 6.82 12.42 -19.03
C GLY A 184 6.82 10.90 -18.82
N TYR A 185 6.90 10.42 -17.59
CA TYR A 185 6.61 9.03 -17.27
C TYR A 185 5.10 8.86 -17.09
N VAL A 186 4.52 7.92 -17.83
CA VAL A 186 3.09 7.58 -17.74
C VAL A 186 2.98 6.24 -17.03
N ILE A 187 2.18 6.17 -15.98
CA ILE A 187 1.86 4.91 -15.28
C ILE A 187 0.88 4.12 -16.14
N ASN A 188 1.03 2.79 -16.14
CA ASN A 188 0.12 1.92 -16.87
C ASN A 188 -1.23 1.86 -16.15
N ASP A 189 -2.19 2.64 -16.66
CA ASP A 189 -3.59 2.69 -16.20
C ASP A 189 -4.51 1.85 -17.11
N GLU A 190 -3.99 0.78 -17.70
CA GLU A 190 -4.81 -0.19 -18.42
C GLU A 190 -5.99 -0.68 -17.55
N PRO A 191 -7.18 -0.90 -18.16
CA PRO A 191 -8.36 -1.31 -17.41
C PRO A 191 -8.10 -2.62 -16.66
N LEU A 192 -8.51 -2.63 -15.39
CA LEU A 192 -8.33 -3.79 -14.53
C LEU A 192 -8.92 -5.06 -15.13
N ASN A 193 -8.16 -6.16 -15.12
CA ASN A 193 -8.70 -7.49 -15.38
C ASN A 193 -9.55 -7.96 -14.18
N THR A 194 -10.80 -7.54 -14.16
CA THR A 194 -11.76 -7.81 -13.07
C THR A 194 -11.84 -9.28 -12.70
N THR A 195 -11.72 -10.20 -13.67
CA THR A 195 -11.76 -11.65 -13.46
C THR A 195 -10.54 -12.14 -12.65
N LEU A 196 -9.34 -11.69 -13.02
CA LEU A 196 -8.11 -12.05 -12.31
C LEU A 196 -8.15 -11.56 -10.86
N TYR A 197 -8.48 -10.27 -10.65
CA TYR A 197 -8.50 -9.69 -9.31
C TYR A 197 -9.62 -10.26 -8.43
N SER A 198 -10.79 -10.59 -9.00
CA SER A 198 -11.84 -11.29 -8.26
C SER A 198 -11.40 -12.70 -7.83
N SER A 199 -10.64 -13.39 -8.69
CA SER A 199 -10.09 -14.71 -8.36
C SER A 199 -9.04 -14.62 -7.25
N ILE A 200 -8.21 -13.57 -7.24
CA ILE A 200 -7.25 -13.28 -6.16
C ILE A 200 -7.98 -13.05 -4.83
N VAL A 201 -9.05 -12.26 -4.81
CA VAL A 201 -9.86 -12.03 -3.61
C VAL A 201 -10.43 -13.32 -3.06
N ILE A 202 -11.03 -14.16 -3.92
CA ILE A 202 -11.56 -15.47 -3.51
C ILE A 202 -10.44 -16.36 -2.96
N GLY A 203 -9.26 -16.36 -3.60
CA GLY A 203 -8.08 -17.09 -3.11
C GLY A 203 -7.70 -16.67 -1.68
N TRP A 204 -7.67 -15.36 -1.40
CA TRP A 204 -7.41 -14.86 -0.05
C TRP A 204 -8.48 -15.30 0.95
N LEU A 205 -9.75 -15.23 0.58
CA LEU A 205 -10.86 -15.62 1.45
C LEU A 205 -10.84 -17.12 1.76
N VAL A 206 -10.46 -17.97 0.80
CA VAL A 206 -10.27 -19.41 1.05
C VAL A 206 -9.10 -19.64 2.02
N LEU A 207 -8.01 -18.89 1.88
CA LEU A 207 -6.85 -18.97 2.77
C LEU A 207 -7.13 -18.45 4.20
N ILE A 208 -8.13 -17.58 4.40
CA ILE A 208 -8.52 -17.13 5.75
C ILE A 208 -8.92 -18.32 6.62
N VAL A 209 -9.59 -19.33 6.08
CA VAL A 209 -10.10 -20.47 6.86
C VAL A 209 -8.98 -21.23 7.58
N PRO A 210 -7.93 -21.77 6.91
CA PRO A 210 -6.82 -22.42 7.62
C PRO A 210 -6.06 -21.44 8.51
N PHE A 211 -5.83 -20.19 8.08
CA PHE A 211 -5.12 -19.21 8.89
C PHE A 211 -5.88 -18.84 10.18
N ALA A 212 -7.20 -18.85 10.17
CA ALA A 212 -8.01 -18.60 11.36
C ALA A 212 -7.73 -19.61 12.49
N PHE A 213 -7.35 -20.85 12.16
CA PHE A 213 -7.02 -21.88 13.14
C PHE A 213 -5.54 -21.91 13.52
N PHE A 214 -4.62 -21.69 12.58
CA PHE A 214 -3.18 -21.80 12.84
C PHE A 214 -2.50 -20.49 13.23
N LEU A 215 -2.92 -19.37 12.65
CA LEU A 215 -2.31 -18.05 12.84
C LEU A 215 -3.38 -16.95 12.69
N PRO A 216 -4.20 -16.69 13.72
CA PRO A 216 -5.32 -15.76 13.64
C PRO A 216 -4.94 -14.37 13.12
N SER A 217 -3.76 -13.86 13.49
CA SER A 217 -3.26 -12.56 13.00
C SER A 217 -3.05 -12.53 11.49
N GLY A 218 -2.59 -13.63 10.90
CA GLY A 218 -2.49 -13.80 9.46
C GLY A 218 -3.86 -13.79 8.78
N ALA A 219 -4.89 -14.36 9.41
CA ALA A 219 -6.26 -14.32 8.88
C ALA A 219 -6.80 -12.88 8.75
N TYR A 220 -6.55 -12.02 9.75
CA TYR A 220 -6.93 -10.61 9.65
C TYR A 220 -6.10 -9.83 8.63
N LEU A 221 -4.83 -10.18 8.43
CA LEU A 221 -4.02 -9.56 7.38
C LEU A 221 -4.54 -9.94 5.99
N LEU A 222 -4.87 -11.22 5.77
CA LEU A 222 -5.49 -11.70 4.54
C LEU A 222 -6.85 -11.05 4.29
N LEU A 223 -7.64 -10.84 5.35
CA LEU A 223 -8.88 -10.09 5.29
C LEU A 223 -8.63 -8.64 4.82
N ALA A 224 -7.65 -7.94 5.37
CA ALA A 224 -7.31 -6.58 4.92
C ALA A 224 -6.84 -6.54 3.45
N LEU A 225 -6.08 -7.53 3.00
CA LEU A 225 -5.72 -7.69 1.59
C LEU A 225 -6.95 -7.92 0.70
N SER A 226 -7.92 -8.69 1.17
CA SER A 226 -9.18 -8.90 0.44
C SER A 226 -9.97 -7.60 0.27
N PHE A 227 -10.04 -6.77 1.32
CA PHE A 227 -10.65 -5.44 1.27
C PHE A 227 -9.90 -4.50 0.32
N TYR A 228 -8.57 -4.52 0.36
CA TYR A 228 -7.74 -3.72 -0.53
C TYR A 228 -8.10 -3.96 -2.01
N PHE A 229 -8.12 -5.22 -2.46
CA PHE A 229 -8.49 -5.54 -3.85
C PHE A 229 -9.97 -5.29 -4.15
N MET A 230 -10.86 -5.53 -3.19
CA MET A 230 -12.29 -5.23 -3.33
C MET A 230 -12.53 -3.75 -3.63
N PHE A 231 -11.84 -2.83 -2.94
CA PHE A 231 -11.96 -1.39 -3.22
C PHE A 231 -11.57 -1.05 -4.65
N PHE A 232 -10.49 -1.65 -5.19
CA PHE A 232 -10.10 -1.44 -6.58
C PHE A 232 -11.11 -2.01 -7.59
N LEU A 233 -11.71 -3.17 -7.30
CA LEU A 233 -12.79 -3.74 -8.11
C LEU A 233 -14.03 -2.84 -8.15
N ILE A 234 -14.41 -2.26 -7.01
CA ILE A 234 -15.53 -1.31 -6.95
C ILE A 234 -15.15 -0.04 -7.74
N PHE A 235 -13.98 0.52 -7.48
CA PHE A 235 -13.49 1.73 -8.14
C PHE A 235 -13.43 1.59 -9.67
N SER A 236 -12.97 0.44 -10.19
CA SER A 236 -12.92 0.21 -11.64
C SER A 236 -14.30 0.26 -12.28
N HIS A 237 -15.33 -0.28 -11.61
CA HIS A 237 -16.71 -0.24 -12.11
C HIS A 237 -17.39 1.13 -11.93
N VAL A 238 -17.01 1.89 -10.90
CA VAL A 238 -17.39 3.29 -10.74
C VAL A 238 -16.82 4.13 -11.90
N ALA A 239 -15.53 3.97 -12.20
CA ALA A 239 -14.86 4.69 -13.29
C ALA A 239 -15.48 4.36 -14.66
N GLN A 240 -15.85 3.10 -14.90
CA GLN A 240 -16.55 2.66 -16.11
C GLN A 240 -18.05 3.01 -16.15
N ARG A 241 -18.60 3.62 -15.09
CA ARG A 241 -20.02 3.97 -14.94
C ARG A 241 -21.00 2.81 -15.19
N ASN A 242 -20.61 1.58 -14.85
CA ASN A 242 -21.47 0.41 -15.03
C ASN A 242 -22.55 0.35 -13.93
N LYS A 243 -23.66 1.06 -14.16
CA LYS A 243 -24.75 1.20 -13.18
C LYS A 243 -25.33 -0.13 -12.71
N LYS A 244 -25.39 -1.16 -13.57
CA LYS A 244 -25.97 -2.47 -13.21
C LYS A 244 -25.13 -3.17 -12.14
N THR A 245 -23.82 -3.22 -12.32
CA THR A 245 -22.90 -3.84 -11.35
C THR A 245 -22.84 -3.02 -10.06
N LEU A 246 -22.91 -1.69 -10.14
CA LEU A 246 -22.95 -0.83 -8.95
C LEU A 246 -24.21 -1.06 -8.09
N ILE A 247 -25.38 -1.23 -8.72
CA ILE A 247 -26.61 -1.60 -8.01
C ILE A 247 -26.44 -2.96 -7.35
N ALA A 248 -25.85 -3.94 -8.04
CA ALA A 248 -25.58 -5.26 -7.48
C ALA A 248 -24.61 -5.21 -6.28
N PHE A 249 -23.61 -4.33 -6.27
CA PHE A 249 -22.77 -4.09 -5.09
C PHE A 249 -23.56 -3.49 -3.91
N GLY A 250 -24.48 -2.57 -4.19
CA GLY A 250 -25.37 -2.01 -3.17
C GLY A 250 -26.29 -3.07 -2.55
N VAL A 251 -26.89 -3.94 -3.36
CA VAL A 251 -27.67 -5.09 -2.89
C VAL A 251 -26.79 -6.05 -2.08
N SER A 252 -25.58 -6.32 -2.55
CA SER A 252 -24.61 -7.18 -1.84
C SER A 252 -24.24 -6.63 -0.46
N LEU A 253 -24.16 -5.30 -0.31
CA LEU A 253 -23.90 -4.67 0.99
C LEU A 253 -25.06 -4.91 1.96
N ILE A 254 -26.31 -4.78 1.50
CA ILE A 254 -27.50 -5.05 2.32
C ILE A 254 -27.51 -6.52 2.75
N VAL A 255 -27.32 -7.45 1.81
CA VAL A 255 -27.24 -8.89 2.09
C VAL A 255 -26.13 -9.20 3.10
N PHE A 256 -24.95 -8.58 2.93
CA PHE A 256 -23.86 -8.69 3.89
C PHE A 256 -24.27 -8.24 5.30
N LEU A 257 -24.90 -7.08 5.45
CA LEU A 257 -25.30 -6.57 6.78
C LEU A 257 -26.24 -7.53 7.49
N PHE A 258 -27.22 -8.10 6.77
CA PHE A 258 -28.12 -9.12 7.32
C PHE A 258 -27.37 -10.41 7.71
N LEU A 259 -26.52 -10.93 6.83
CA LEU A 259 -25.74 -12.14 7.11
C LEU A 259 -24.78 -11.94 8.29
N PHE A 260 -24.11 -10.80 8.35
CA PHE A 260 -23.20 -10.46 9.44
C PHE A 260 -23.96 -10.39 10.78
N ALA A 261 -25.07 -9.65 10.84
CA ALA A 261 -25.86 -9.54 12.07
C ALA A 261 -26.41 -10.89 12.55
N PHE A 262 -26.78 -11.79 11.64
CA PHE A 262 -27.30 -13.11 11.97
C PHE A 262 -26.20 -14.10 12.41
N LEU A 263 -25.03 -14.08 11.75
CA LEU A 263 -23.95 -15.03 12.00
C LEU A 263 -23.00 -14.59 13.13
N TYR A 264 -22.86 -13.28 13.37
CA TYR A 264 -21.92 -12.74 14.37
C TYR A 264 -22.11 -13.33 15.79
N PRO A 265 -23.34 -13.49 16.32
CA PRO A 265 -23.54 -14.06 17.65
C PRO A 265 -23.17 -15.55 17.76
N ILE A 266 -23.05 -16.25 16.64
CA ILE A 266 -22.79 -17.71 16.59
C ILE A 266 -21.29 -17.99 16.57
N VAL A 267 -20.48 -17.04 16.09
CA VAL A 267 -19.04 -17.23 15.92
C VAL A 267 -18.30 -16.77 17.18
N PRO A 268 -17.42 -17.60 17.77
CA PRO A 268 -16.69 -17.25 18.97
C PRO A 268 -15.69 -16.10 18.72
N ASP A 269 -15.49 -15.28 19.74
CA ASP A 269 -14.42 -14.27 19.74
C ASP A 269 -13.03 -14.92 19.74
N PRO A 270 -12.04 -14.35 19.02
CA PRO A 270 -12.08 -13.10 18.25
C PRO A 270 -12.60 -13.25 16.80
N LEU A 271 -12.87 -14.48 16.34
CA LEU A 271 -13.09 -14.82 14.92
C LEU A 271 -14.34 -14.17 14.30
N GLY A 272 -15.30 -13.69 15.11
CA GLY A 272 -16.53 -13.06 14.64
C GLY A 272 -16.28 -11.93 13.62
N LEU A 273 -15.22 -11.14 13.80
CA LEU A 273 -14.87 -10.06 12.86
C LEU A 273 -14.40 -10.55 11.49
N LEU A 274 -13.92 -11.80 11.36
CA LEU A 274 -13.54 -12.38 10.07
C LEU A 274 -14.75 -12.57 9.14
N LEU A 275 -15.98 -12.61 9.68
CA LEU A 275 -17.21 -12.64 8.89
C LEU A 275 -17.37 -11.41 7.98
N THR A 276 -16.68 -10.30 8.26
CA THR A 276 -16.63 -9.15 7.36
C THR A 276 -16.10 -9.50 5.97
N GLY A 277 -15.36 -10.62 5.84
CA GLY A 277 -14.90 -11.18 4.55
C GLY A 277 -16.03 -11.64 3.61
N ILE A 278 -17.26 -11.80 4.12
CA ILE A 278 -18.44 -12.08 3.29
C ILE A 278 -18.67 -10.96 2.26
N TYR A 279 -18.40 -9.70 2.62
CA TYR A 279 -18.62 -8.59 1.68
C TYR A 279 -17.66 -8.61 0.48
N PRO A 280 -16.33 -8.69 0.67
CA PRO A 280 -15.38 -8.94 -0.43
C PRO A 280 -15.74 -10.17 -1.29
N LEU A 281 -16.28 -11.23 -0.67
CA LEU A 281 -16.74 -12.42 -1.40
C LEU A 281 -17.88 -12.07 -2.37
N LEU A 282 -18.94 -11.44 -1.87
CA LEU A 282 -20.12 -11.08 -2.66
C LEU A 282 -19.75 -10.14 -3.81
N VAL A 283 -18.91 -9.13 -3.56
CA VAL A 283 -18.40 -8.21 -4.59
C VAL A 283 -17.64 -8.98 -5.68
N SER A 284 -16.78 -9.91 -5.30
CA SER A 284 -15.99 -10.72 -6.24
C SER A 284 -16.86 -11.65 -7.08
N LEU A 285 -17.89 -12.25 -6.48
CA LEU A 285 -18.86 -13.09 -7.19
C LEU A 285 -19.67 -12.28 -8.20
N VAL A 286 -20.12 -11.07 -7.84
CA VAL A 286 -20.81 -10.15 -8.76
C VAL A 286 -19.91 -9.78 -9.94
N CYS A 287 -18.63 -9.47 -9.69
CA CYS A 287 -17.65 -9.18 -10.74
C CYS A 287 -17.45 -10.37 -11.69
N LEU A 288 -17.28 -11.59 -11.16
CA LEU A 288 -17.12 -12.80 -11.96
C LEU A 288 -18.38 -13.09 -12.79
N ALA A 289 -19.56 -12.98 -12.19
CA ALA A 289 -20.82 -13.16 -12.90
C ALA A 289 -20.97 -12.16 -14.06
N ASN A 290 -20.63 -10.89 -13.83
CA ASN A 290 -20.65 -9.87 -14.87
C ASN A 290 -19.66 -10.17 -16.02
N SER A 291 -18.44 -10.62 -15.70
CA SER A 291 -17.45 -11.03 -16.70
C SER A 291 -17.89 -12.25 -17.51
N LEU A 292 -18.50 -13.25 -16.87
CA LEU A 292 -19.04 -14.43 -17.54
C LEU A 292 -20.20 -14.09 -18.47
N LEU A 293 -21.14 -13.24 -18.03
CA LEU A 293 -22.25 -12.77 -18.85
C LEU A 293 -21.76 -12.00 -20.09
N PHE A 294 -20.70 -11.19 -19.95
CA PHE A 294 -20.10 -10.48 -21.08
C PHE A 294 -19.47 -11.45 -22.10
N MET A 295 -18.75 -12.47 -21.64
CA MET A 295 -18.17 -13.50 -22.52
C MET A 295 -19.24 -14.31 -23.27
N LEU A 296 -20.32 -14.69 -22.58
CA LEU A 296 -21.45 -15.41 -23.20
C LEU A 296 -22.15 -14.55 -24.26
N ALA A 297 -22.47 -13.29 -23.93
CA ALA A 297 -23.12 -12.37 -24.87
C ALA A 297 -22.26 -12.07 -26.12
N HIS A 298 -20.92 -12.07 -25.99
CA HIS A 298 -20.02 -11.90 -27.12
C HIS A 298 -19.95 -13.15 -28.00
N LYS A 299 -19.99 -14.35 -27.40
CA LYS A 299 -20.02 -15.63 -28.13
C LYS A 299 -21.31 -15.76 -28.94
N ASP A 300 -22.45 -15.38 -28.36
CA ASP A 300 -23.75 -15.40 -29.05
C ASP A 300 -23.80 -14.41 -30.22
N LYS A 301 -23.16 -13.23 -30.10
CA LYS A 301 -23.03 -12.28 -31.21
C LYS A 301 -22.16 -12.78 -32.36
N ILE A 302 -21.07 -13.51 -32.08
CA ILE A 302 -20.22 -14.09 -33.14
C ILE A 302 -21.00 -15.17 -33.89
N ILE A 303 -21.74 -16.02 -33.16
CA ILE A 303 -22.58 -17.07 -33.74
C ILE A 303 -23.73 -16.47 -34.55
N SER A 304 -24.35 -15.38 -34.09
CA SER A 304 -25.47 -14.74 -34.80
C SER A 304 -25.06 -13.89 -36.01
N THR A 305 -23.80 -13.48 -36.12
CA THR A 305 -23.31 -12.62 -37.23
C THR A 305 -22.56 -13.36 -38.31
N GLY A 306 -22.35 -14.68 -38.17
CA GLY A 306 -21.80 -15.54 -39.24
C GLY A 306 -20.46 -15.07 -39.83
N LYS A 307 -19.67 -14.31 -39.07
CA LYS A 307 -18.32 -13.88 -39.47
C LYS A 307 -17.29 -14.58 -38.59
N GLU A 308 -16.92 -15.78 -39.02
CA GLU A 308 -15.59 -16.30 -38.74
C GLU A 308 -14.58 -15.46 -39.53
N LYS A 309 -13.59 -14.90 -38.83
CA LYS A 309 -12.32 -14.47 -39.43
C LYS A 309 -11.22 -15.27 -38.76
#